data_AF-A0AAQ5X2W5-F1
#
_entry.id   AF-A0AAQ5X2W5-F1
#
_cell.length_a   1.000
_cell.length_b   1.000
_cell.length_c   1.000
_cell.angle_alpha   90.00
_cell.angle_beta   90.00
_cell.angle_gamma   90.00
#
_symmetry.space_group_name_H-M   'P 1'
#
loop_
_entity.id
_entity.type
_entity.pdbx_description
1 polymer ?
#
loop_
_entity_poly.entity_id
_entity_poly.type
_entity_poly.pdbx_seq_one_letter_code
_entity_poly.pdbx_strand_id
1 'polypeptide(L)'
;MPNVLAYAVHCQTGTHGRPVAGVVVMCRDRLTRATYSHQSTVQTVIHELFHALGFSKDLFSSWQDCSSSSQVGAGCSLRGEVTHTDESGQMRIYTPSIISALQKHLGSTDPELGGPLENLGGSPGRVSSHWESRVLQGSIMAAVLGDPTAVRIDPVTLAALQDTGWYTVSLSQAQSLVWGDGEGAMFGSLSTCRDNSSSFFCTGSGLGCHFLHLHKGECQTDRYLEGCRMYKPLKNGSECWKKENTGLSPEDDDSGEIFGSDSRCFFSSLIRQNHSQFIGFSSSVEGRCYRHRCTGPNRYQIQVCGSGWVDCPAGGTTEIKGYEGLIFCPDRRLCLYLDITPPSTSNVSSSESSAQNVSWSPLRPSTESTVATSLCFTAAVCLLAALMVFYRKRCSCKAEFQSILKEAGGKLVVVDFTATWCGPCKQIGPEFEKLSQLPENSNVIFLKVDVDEAEDVSSHCGIKSMPTFHFYKNGAKLHTFSGANPAALAENLAKYR
;
A
#
# COMPACT_ATOMS: atom_id res chain seq x y z
N MET A 1 -8.22 33.70 8.88
CA MET A 1 -8.53 32.25 8.89
C MET A 1 -7.32 31.49 8.34
N PRO A 2 -6.46 30.85 9.17
CA PRO A 2 -5.11 30.53 8.69
C PRO A 2 -4.94 29.23 7.90
N ASN A 3 -5.96 28.36 7.75
CA ASN A 3 -5.77 26.99 7.21
C ASN A 3 -6.75 26.53 6.12
N VAL A 4 -7.61 27.40 5.58
CA VAL A 4 -8.54 27.02 4.50
C VAL A 4 -7.81 27.02 3.15
N LEU A 5 -7.88 25.91 2.41
CA LEU A 5 -7.29 25.77 1.08
C LEU A 5 -8.28 26.18 -0.02
N ALA A 6 -9.51 25.68 0.06
CA ALA A 6 -10.62 26.07 -0.77
C ALA A 6 -11.92 26.05 0.07
N TYR A 7 -12.97 26.65 -0.46
CA TYR A 7 -14.34 26.48 0.04
C TYR A 7 -15.30 26.54 -1.14
N ALA A 8 -16.46 25.91 -1.00
CA ALA A 8 -17.52 25.99 -1.98
C ALA A 8 -18.89 26.25 -1.39
N VAL A 9 -19.76 26.76 -2.27
CA VAL A 9 -21.16 27.00 -1.96
C VAL A 9 -21.99 26.78 -3.22
N HIS A 10 -23.19 26.25 -3.05
CA HIS A 10 -24.20 26.30 -4.10
C HIS A 10 -24.76 27.74 -4.16
N CYS A 11 -24.87 28.30 -5.35
CA CYS A 11 -25.34 29.68 -5.53
C CYS A 11 -26.79 29.75 -6.01
N GLN A 12 -27.27 28.70 -6.67
CA GLN A 12 -28.61 28.64 -7.21
C GLN A 12 -29.14 27.21 -7.21
N THR A 13 -30.42 27.07 -6.88
CA THR A 13 -31.17 25.82 -6.97
C THR A 13 -32.25 25.90 -8.04
N GLY A 14 -32.57 24.77 -8.66
CA GLY A 14 -33.69 24.62 -9.57
C GLY A 14 -35.03 24.48 -8.84
N THR A 15 -36.10 24.27 -9.60
CA THR A 15 -37.49 24.18 -9.09
C THR A 15 -37.72 23.05 -8.07
N HIS A 16 -36.85 22.05 -8.05
CA HIS A 16 -36.93 20.92 -7.13
C HIS A 16 -35.77 20.92 -6.10
N GLY A 17 -35.13 22.07 -5.84
CA GLY A 17 -34.07 22.17 -4.82
C GLY A 17 -32.69 21.66 -5.25
N ARG A 18 -32.56 21.04 -6.42
CA ARG A 18 -31.28 20.61 -6.99
C ARG A 18 -30.36 21.81 -7.25
N PRO A 19 -29.09 21.80 -6.80
CA PRO A 19 -28.10 22.79 -7.21
C PRO A 19 -27.90 22.81 -8.72
N VAL A 20 -28.02 24.01 -9.32
CA VAL A 20 -27.80 24.23 -10.76
C VAL A 20 -26.60 25.15 -11.02
N ALA A 21 -26.17 25.90 -10.01
CA ALA A 21 -24.94 26.68 -10.04
C ALA A 21 -24.27 26.63 -8.68
N GLY A 22 -22.94 26.56 -8.68
CA GLY A 22 -22.10 26.62 -7.48
C GLY A 22 -20.76 27.23 -7.81
N VAL A 23 -20.04 27.68 -6.77
CA VAL A 23 -18.73 28.27 -6.89
C VAL A 23 -17.78 27.55 -5.95
N VAL A 24 -16.59 27.22 -6.45
CA VAL A 24 -15.45 26.77 -5.66
C VAL A 24 -14.42 27.90 -5.68
N VAL A 25 -14.03 28.39 -4.50
CA VAL A 25 -13.02 29.45 -4.35
C VAL A 25 -11.76 28.83 -3.76
N MET A 26 -10.62 29.05 -4.42
CA MET A 26 -9.32 28.58 -3.97
C MET A 26 -8.45 29.73 -3.47
N CYS A 27 -7.79 29.53 -2.34
CA CYS A 27 -6.86 30.53 -1.81
C CYS A 27 -5.55 30.50 -2.61
N ARG A 28 -5.34 31.51 -3.47
CA ARG A 28 -4.15 31.65 -4.34
C ARG A 28 -2.83 31.43 -3.60
N ASP A 29 -2.68 32.03 -2.42
CA ASP A 29 -1.43 31.98 -1.66
C ASP A 29 -1.07 30.56 -1.18
N ARG A 30 -1.99 29.59 -1.25
CA ARG A 30 -1.72 28.18 -0.93
C ARG A 30 -1.16 27.40 -2.12
N LEU A 31 -1.44 27.86 -3.33
CA LEU A 31 -0.95 27.25 -4.57
C LEU A 31 0.52 27.57 -4.84
N THR A 32 1.07 28.59 -4.16
CA THR A 32 2.43 29.10 -4.39
C THR A 32 3.40 28.79 -3.25
N ARG A 33 2.99 28.04 -2.22
CA ARG A 33 3.85 27.70 -1.06
C ARG A 33 4.69 26.47 -1.35
N ALA A 34 5.85 26.39 -0.70
CA ALA A 34 6.72 25.21 -0.74
C ALA A 34 6.04 23.91 -0.25
N THR A 35 4.97 24.02 0.53
CA THR A 35 4.15 22.89 1.02
C THR A 35 3.02 22.51 0.06
N TYR A 36 3.00 23.05 -1.15
CA TYR A 36 1.98 22.74 -2.15
C TYR A 36 2.08 21.28 -2.60
N SER A 37 0.93 20.62 -2.65
CA SER A 37 0.76 19.28 -3.23
C SER A 37 -0.37 19.34 -4.25
N HIS A 38 -0.06 18.99 -5.50
CA HIS A 38 -1.05 18.95 -6.58
C HIS A 38 -2.17 17.97 -6.25
N GLN A 39 -1.84 16.77 -5.77
CA GLN A 39 -2.82 15.74 -5.43
C GLN A 39 -3.74 16.16 -4.28
N SER A 40 -3.17 16.73 -3.21
CA SER A 40 -3.97 17.28 -2.09
C SER A 40 -4.92 18.38 -2.57
N THR A 41 -4.43 19.24 -3.46
CA THR A 41 -5.21 20.34 -4.02
C THR A 41 -6.38 19.84 -4.86
N VAL A 42 -6.13 18.88 -5.76
CA VAL A 42 -7.19 18.25 -6.57
C VAL A 42 -8.24 17.60 -5.67
N GLN A 43 -7.84 16.86 -4.64
CA GLN A 43 -8.77 16.24 -3.71
C GLN A 43 -9.59 17.26 -2.92
N THR A 44 -8.97 18.35 -2.48
CA THR A 44 -9.72 19.43 -1.83
C THR A 44 -10.72 20.08 -2.79
N VAL A 45 -10.35 20.32 -4.05
CA VAL A 45 -11.32 20.85 -5.04
C VAL A 45 -12.48 19.87 -5.25
N ILE A 46 -12.20 18.57 -5.34
CA ILE A 46 -13.26 17.55 -5.47
C ILE A 46 -14.17 17.56 -4.24
N HIS A 47 -13.62 17.60 -3.03
CA HIS A 47 -14.38 17.76 -1.78
C HIS A 47 -15.33 18.97 -1.83
N GLU A 48 -14.81 20.12 -2.23
CA GLU A 48 -15.62 21.34 -2.38
C GLU A 48 -16.70 21.21 -3.47
N LEU A 49 -16.42 20.49 -4.55
CA LEU A 49 -17.42 20.18 -5.57
C LEU A 49 -18.56 19.32 -5.00
N PHE A 50 -18.29 18.34 -4.14
CA PHE A 50 -19.35 17.56 -3.48
C PHE A 50 -20.28 18.44 -2.63
N HIS A 51 -19.76 19.45 -1.94
CA HIS A 51 -20.60 20.44 -1.26
C HIS A 51 -21.49 21.21 -2.24
N ALA A 52 -20.90 21.74 -3.32
CA ALA A 52 -21.63 22.48 -4.34
C ALA A 52 -22.70 21.63 -5.05
N LEU A 53 -22.46 20.32 -5.18
CA LEU A 53 -23.35 19.37 -5.84
C LEU A 53 -24.51 18.91 -4.96
N GLY A 54 -24.42 19.01 -3.64
CA GLY A 54 -25.56 18.67 -2.78
C GLY A 54 -25.27 18.15 -1.39
N PHE A 55 -24.01 17.79 -1.10
CA PHE A 55 -23.63 17.33 0.24
C PHE A 55 -23.39 18.53 1.16
N SER A 56 -24.47 19.20 1.55
CA SER A 56 -24.43 20.36 2.42
C SER A 56 -25.64 20.37 3.35
N LYS A 57 -25.41 20.72 4.62
CA LYS A 57 -26.47 20.89 5.63
C LYS A 57 -27.62 21.80 5.17
N ASP A 58 -27.32 22.79 4.33
CA ASP A 58 -28.32 23.74 3.82
C ASP A 58 -29.25 23.11 2.78
N LEU A 59 -28.89 21.93 2.25
CA LEU A 59 -29.59 21.23 1.18
C LEU A 59 -30.21 19.91 1.62
N PHE A 60 -29.90 19.39 2.81
CA PHE A 60 -30.42 18.11 3.30
C PHE A 60 -31.96 18.06 3.34
N SER A 61 -32.61 19.17 3.69
CA SER A 61 -34.08 19.28 3.68
C SER A 61 -34.70 19.32 2.27
N SER A 62 -33.88 19.51 1.23
CA SER A 62 -34.30 19.59 -0.17
C SER A 62 -34.12 18.27 -0.91
N TRP A 63 -33.60 17.23 -0.26
CA TRP A 63 -33.41 15.92 -0.87
C TRP A 63 -34.74 15.29 -1.25
N GLN A 64 -34.74 14.60 -2.38
CA GLN A 64 -35.93 14.01 -2.98
C GLN A 64 -35.92 12.49 -2.87
N ASP A 65 -37.11 11.93 -2.76
CA ASP A 65 -37.35 10.51 -2.93
C ASP A 65 -37.91 10.22 -4.33
N CYS A 66 -37.07 9.59 -5.15
CA CYS A 66 -37.40 9.18 -6.51
C CYS A 66 -37.67 7.66 -6.62
N SER A 67 -37.82 6.94 -5.50
CA SER A 67 -38.01 5.48 -5.48
C SER A 67 -39.23 5.00 -6.28
N SER A 68 -40.25 5.85 -6.44
CA SER A 68 -41.48 5.57 -7.19
C SER A 68 -41.44 6.08 -8.65
N SER A 69 -40.39 6.79 -9.05
CA SER A 69 -40.24 7.35 -10.39
C SER A 69 -39.24 6.57 -11.24
N SER A 70 -39.56 6.39 -12.53
CA SER A 70 -38.63 5.81 -13.51
C SER A 70 -37.61 6.82 -14.04
N GLN A 71 -37.75 8.11 -13.71
CA GLN A 71 -36.88 9.19 -14.17
C GLN A 71 -36.31 9.99 -12.98
N VAL A 72 -34.99 10.08 -12.89
CA VAL A 72 -34.30 10.89 -11.87
C VAL A 72 -34.63 12.37 -12.05
N GLY A 73 -35.08 13.03 -10.98
CA GLY A 73 -35.40 14.46 -10.97
C GLY A 73 -36.76 14.84 -11.57
N ALA A 74 -37.61 13.87 -11.95
CA ALA A 74 -38.98 14.12 -12.40
C ALA A 74 -39.97 13.20 -11.66
N GLY A 75 -41.03 13.76 -11.10
CA GLY A 75 -42.05 12.99 -10.36
C GLY A 75 -41.60 12.48 -8.98
N CYS A 76 -40.52 13.02 -8.43
CA CYS A 76 -40.05 12.69 -7.09
C CYS A 76 -40.77 13.55 -6.04
N SER A 77 -40.94 13.00 -4.83
CA SER A 77 -41.47 13.72 -3.67
C SER A 77 -40.34 14.23 -2.78
N LEU A 78 -40.61 15.21 -1.91
CA LEU A 78 -39.65 15.56 -0.85
C LEU A 78 -39.46 14.39 0.11
N ARG A 79 -38.21 14.12 0.50
CA ARG A 79 -37.88 13.03 1.44
C ARG A 79 -38.24 13.38 2.90
N GLY A 80 -38.38 14.67 3.22
CA GLY A 80 -38.61 15.17 4.58
C GLY A 80 -37.30 15.35 5.35
N GLU A 81 -37.36 15.25 6.67
CA GLU A 81 -36.18 15.38 7.53
C GLU A 81 -35.32 14.11 7.47
N VAL A 82 -34.14 14.23 6.86
CA VAL A 82 -33.20 13.11 6.67
C VAL A 82 -32.18 13.00 7.80
N THR A 83 -32.04 14.03 8.64
CA THR A 83 -31.07 14.07 9.73
C THR A 83 -31.73 13.82 11.07
N HIS A 84 -31.23 12.86 11.83
CA HIS A 84 -31.72 12.57 13.19
C HIS A 84 -30.54 12.38 14.14
N THR A 85 -30.73 12.74 15.40
CA THR A 85 -29.76 12.48 16.48
C THR A 85 -30.03 11.11 17.06
N ASP A 86 -29.03 10.23 17.08
CA ASP A 86 -29.15 8.91 17.68
C ASP A 86 -29.13 8.96 19.23
N GLU A 87 -29.32 7.81 19.87
CA GLU A 87 -29.33 7.68 21.33
C GLU A 87 -28.02 8.14 22.00
N SER A 88 -26.90 8.11 21.26
CA SER A 88 -25.59 8.56 21.74
C SER A 88 -25.39 10.08 21.63
N GLY A 89 -26.35 10.79 21.03
CA GLY A 89 -26.22 12.22 20.74
C GLY A 89 -25.51 12.52 19.42
N GLN A 90 -25.21 11.50 18.61
CA GLN A 90 -24.54 11.64 17.33
C GLN A 90 -25.56 11.94 16.23
N MET A 91 -25.38 13.06 15.52
CA MET A 91 -26.22 13.40 14.39
C MET A 91 -25.89 12.51 13.18
N ARG A 92 -26.90 11.98 12.50
CA ARG A 92 -26.76 11.05 11.38
C ARG A 92 -27.73 11.37 10.26
N ILE A 93 -27.36 11.01 9.03
CA ILE A 93 -28.25 10.98 7.87
C ILE A 93 -28.84 9.57 7.72
N TYR A 94 -30.16 9.48 7.74
CA TYR A 94 -30.92 8.23 7.60
C TYR A 94 -31.60 8.18 6.24
N THR A 95 -30.93 7.58 5.26
CA THR A 95 -31.48 7.33 3.93
C THR A 95 -31.10 5.95 3.41
N PRO A 96 -31.90 5.34 2.51
CA PRO A 96 -31.75 3.92 2.18
C PRO A 96 -30.39 3.54 1.58
N SER A 97 -29.86 4.34 0.65
CA SER A 97 -28.57 4.03 0.01
C SER A 97 -27.40 4.24 0.98
N ILE A 98 -27.45 5.29 1.81
CA ILE A 98 -26.43 5.53 2.86
C ILE A 98 -26.38 4.36 3.85
N ILE A 99 -27.54 3.95 4.39
CA ILE A 99 -27.62 2.83 5.34
C ILE A 99 -27.09 1.56 4.68
N SER A 100 -27.52 1.25 3.46
CA SER A 100 -27.05 0.06 2.73
C SER A 100 -25.54 0.09 2.47
N ALA A 101 -24.99 1.23 2.07
CA ALA A 101 -23.55 1.39 1.85
C ALA A 101 -22.75 1.22 3.14
N LEU A 102 -23.22 1.78 4.25
CA LEU A 102 -22.53 1.70 5.54
C LEU A 102 -22.66 0.32 6.19
N GLN A 103 -23.82 -0.33 6.08
CA GLN A 103 -24.04 -1.74 6.46
C GLN A 103 -23.09 -2.67 5.72
N LYS A 104 -22.96 -2.49 4.40
CA LYS A 104 -22.04 -3.27 3.58
C LYS A 104 -20.58 -3.03 3.99
N HIS A 105 -20.20 -1.77 4.21
CA HIS A 105 -18.85 -1.37 4.57
C HIS A 105 -18.43 -1.89 5.96
N LEU A 106 -19.26 -1.66 6.98
CA LEU A 106 -18.95 -2.09 8.35
C LEU A 106 -19.28 -3.57 8.60
N GLY A 107 -19.83 -4.30 7.62
CA GLY A 107 -20.24 -5.70 7.80
C GLY A 107 -21.37 -5.86 8.81
N SER A 108 -22.33 -4.94 8.82
CA SER A 108 -23.45 -4.89 9.77
C SER A 108 -24.79 -5.06 9.07
N THR A 109 -25.80 -5.52 9.81
CA THR A 109 -27.21 -5.55 9.39
C THR A 109 -28.09 -4.59 10.17
N ASP A 110 -27.48 -3.74 11.00
CA ASP A 110 -28.18 -2.78 11.85
C ASP A 110 -28.94 -1.76 10.99
N PRO A 111 -30.29 -1.73 11.02
CA PRO A 111 -31.08 -0.80 10.22
C PRO A 111 -30.94 0.65 10.68
N GLU A 112 -30.46 0.90 11.90
CA GLU A 112 -30.26 2.25 12.45
C GLU A 112 -28.86 2.82 12.15
N LEU A 113 -28.09 2.14 11.29
CA LEU A 113 -26.75 2.54 10.89
C LEU A 113 -26.78 3.68 9.85
N GLY A 114 -27.30 4.83 10.25
CA GLY A 114 -27.27 6.08 9.47
C GLY A 114 -25.84 6.65 9.37
N GLY A 115 -25.58 7.43 8.32
CA GLY A 115 -24.28 8.05 8.06
C GLY A 115 -23.96 9.14 9.09
N PRO A 116 -22.95 8.97 9.96
CA PRO A 116 -22.68 9.92 11.06
C PRO A 116 -22.05 11.21 10.54
N LEU A 117 -22.59 12.34 10.98
CA LEU A 117 -22.13 13.68 10.64
C LEU A 117 -21.18 14.23 11.70
N GLU A 118 -20.11 14.87 11.27
CA GLU A 118 -19.10 15.44 12.17
C GLU A 118 -19.72 16.35 13.23
N ASN A 119 -19.37 16.12 14.49
CA ASN A 119 -19.92 16.90 15.62
C ASN A 119 -18.97 18.05 16.05
N LEU A 120 -17.72 18.05 15.61
CA LEU A 120 -16.72 19.02 16.04
C LEU A 120 -16.86 20.37 15.33
N GLY A 121 -17.07 21.42 16.12
CA GLY A 121 -17.21 22.81 15.63
C GLY A 121 -18.64 23.26 15.36
N GLY A 122 -19.63 22.41 15.62
CA GLY A 122 -21.03 22.81 15.79
C GLY A 122 -21.33 23.19 17.24
N SER A 123 -22.19 24.18 17.46
CA SER A 123 -22.92 24.25 18.73
C SER A 123 -23.76 22.98 18.89
N PRO A 124 -24.10 22.52 20.11
CA PRO A 124 -25.01 21.39 20.29
C PRO A 124 -26.27 21.56 19.43
N GLY A 125 -26.59 20.54 18.61
CA GLY A 125 -27.74 20.58 17.69
C GLY A 125 -27.49 21.23 16.32
N ARG A 126 -26.24 21.59 15.96
CA ARG A 126 -25.92 22.16 14.65
C ARG A 126 -25.44 21.08 13.66
N VAL A 127 -26.21 20.87 12.60
CA VAL A 127 -25.90 19.93 11.51
C VAL A 127 -24.58 20.30 10.82
N SER A 128 -23.72 19.31 10.58
CA SER A 128 -22.48 19.44 9.80
C SER A 128 -22.69 19.03 8.34
N SER A 129 -21.83 19.54 7.46
CA SER A 129 -21.77 19.12 6.04
C SER A 129 -20.68 18.07 5.78
N HIS A 130 -20.13 17.44 6.83
CA HIS A 130 -19.06 16.46 6.70
C HIS A 130 -19.40 15.18 7.44
N TRP A 131 -18.83 14.07 7.00
CA TRP A 131 -18.84 12.82 7.74
C TRP A 131 -18.00 12.89 9.01
N GLU A 132 -18.45 12.17 10.04
CA GLU A 132 -17.72 11.94 11.28
C GLU A 132 -16.39 11.24 11.00
N SER A 133 -15.29 11.95 11.24
CA SER A 133 -13.96 11.54 10.81
C SER A 133 -13.51 10.23 11.48
N ARG A 134 -13.96 9.93 12.70
CA ARG A 134 -13.64 8.65 13.37
C ARG A 134 -14.21 7.43 12.66
N VAL A 135 -15.38 7.57 12.04
CA VAL A 135 -16.09 6.45 11.40
C VAL A 135 -15.71 6.34 9.92
N LEU A 136 -15.53 7.47 9.25
CA LEU A 136 -15.31 7.54 7.79
C LEU A 136 -13.96 8.17 7.43
N GLN A 137 -12.91 7.86 8.20
CA GLN A 137 -11.55 8.33 7.92
C GLN A 137 -11.10 7.90 6.51
N GLY A 138 -10.55 8.85 5.75
CA GLY A 138 -10.17 8.63 4.35
C GLY A 138 -11.32 8.82 3.36
N SER A 139 -12.54 9.10 3.79
CA SER A 139 -13.59 9.59 2.90
C SER A 139 -13.24 10.96 2.33
N ILE A 140 -13.62 11.20 1.07
CA ILE A 140 -13.52 12.51 0.43
C ILE A 140 -14.38 13.57 1.14
N MET A 141 -15.43 13.18 1.88
CA MET A 141 -16.28 14.10 2.64
C MET A 141 -16.08 14.02 4.16
N ALA A 142 -14.99 13.42 4.63
CA ALA A 142 -14.57 13.56 6.03
C ALA A 142 -14.21 15.03 6.34
N ALA A 143 -14.37 15.44 7.61
CA ALA A 143 -14.11 16.82 8.03
C ALA A 143 -12.63 17.23 7.96
N VAL A 144 -11.73 16.24 7.88
CA VAL A 144 -10.31 16.43 7.60
C VAL A 144 -9.88 15.45 6.53
N LEU A 145 -9.30 16.00 5.45
CA LEU A 145 -8.61 15.19 4.46
C LEU A 145 -7.23 14.81 5.00
N GLY A 146 -6.96 13.50 5.00
CA GLY A 146 -5.68 12.92 5.41
C GLY A 146 -4.60 13.01 4.33
N ASP A 147 -3.63 12.11 4.40
CA ASP A 147 -2.65 11.94 3.32
C ASP A 147 -3.36 11.67 1.98
N PRO A 148 -2.91 12.24 0.86
CA PRO A 148 -3.58 12.08 -0.43
C PRO A 148 -3.69 10.63 -0.92
N THR A 149 -2.83 9.73 -0.47
CA THR A 149 -2.94 8.30 -0.81
C THR A 149 -4.12 7.61 -0.10
N ALA A 150 -4.64 8.23 0.96
CA ALA A 150 -5.70 7.69 1.80
C ALA A 150 -7.10 8.25 1.51
N VAL A 151 -7.21 9.39 0.82
CA VAL A 151 -8.50 10.01 0.49
C VAL A 151 -9.19 9.27 -0.67
N ARG A 152 -10.47 8.94 -0.50
CA ARG A 152 -11.27 8.08 -1.37
C ARG A 152 -12.63 8.70 -1.67
N ILE A 153 -13.04 8.69 -2.93
CA ILE A 153 -14.44 8.86 -3.30
C ILE A 153 -15.17 7.56 -2.96
N ASP A 154 -15.58 7.46 -1.70
CA ASP A 154 -16.04 6.23 -1.07
C ASP A 154 -17.52 5.92 -1.39
N PRO A 155 -17.97 4.67 -1.15
CA PRO A 155 -19.34 4.26 -1.43
C PRO A 155 -20.40 5.02 -0.64
N VAL A 156 -20.10 5.45 0.60
CA VAL A 156 -21.07 6.13 1.47
C VAL A 156 -21.32 7.56 0.98
N THR A 157 -20.27 8.26 0.57
CA THR A 157 -20.39 9.58 -0.07
C THR A 157 -21.16 9.53 -1.38
N LEU A 158 -20.86 8.54 -2.24
CA LEU A 158 -21.59 8.37 -3.49
C LEU A 158 -23.06 7.98 -3.27
N ALA A 159 -23.33 7.15 -2.27
CA ALA A 159 -24.69 6.80 -1.85
C ALA A 159 -25.47 8.03 -1.34
N ALA A 160 -24.81 8.95 -0.64
CA ALA A 160 -25.44 10.21 -0.24
C ALA A 160 -25.85 11.06 -1.46
N LEU A 161 -25.00 11.16 -2.49
CA LEU A 161 -25.39 11.82 -3.74
C LEU A 161 -26.56 11.11 -4.44
N GLN A 162 -26.62 9.78 -4.40
CA GLN A 162 -27.75 9.03 -4.93
C GLN A 162 -29.05 9.37 -4.18
N ASP A 163 -29.00 9.42 -2.85
CA ASP A 163 -30.16 9.68 -2.00
C ASP A 163 -30.65 11.13 -2.03
N THR A 164 -29.90 12.06 -2.64
CA THR A 164 -30.40 13.41 -2.99
C THR A 164 -31.59 13.36 -3.95
N GLY A 165 -31.72 12.29 -4.74
CA GLY A 165 -32.70 12.17 -5.83
C GLY A 165 -32.36 13.01 -7.08
N TRP A 166 -31.20 13.66 -7.12
CA TRP A 166 -30.78 14.53 -8.22
C TRP A 166 -29.88 13.87 -9.24
N TYR A 167 -29.24 12.76 -8.85
CA TYR A 167 -28.20 12.10 -9.63
C TYR A 167 -28.47 10.59 -9.73
N THR A 168 -28.21 10.04 -10.91
CA THR A 168 -27.98 8.59 -11.06
C THR A 168 -26.51 8.33 -10.75
N VAL A 169 -26.23 7.49 -9.76
CA VAL A 169 -24.86 7.23 -9.29
C VAL A 169 -24.47 5.78 -9.58
N SER A 170 -23.26 5.59 -10.09
CA SER A 170 -22.68 4.26 -10.29
C SER A 170 -21.82 3.88 -9.09
N LEU A 171 -22.41 3.24 -8.08
CA LEU A 171 -21.69 2.80 -6.87
C LEU A 171 -20.56 1.80 -7.16
N SER A 172 -20.57 1.12 -8.31
CA SER A 172 -19.47 0.25 -8.75
C SER A 172 -18.19 1.01 -9.11
N GLN A 173 -18.26 2.34 -9.30
CA GLN A 173 -17.10 3.20 -9.53
C GLN A 173 -16.54 3.81 -8.23
N ALA A 174 -17.17 3.51 -7.08
CA ALA A 174 -16.64 3.94 -5.79
C ALA A 174 -15.24 3.37 -5.57
N GLN A 175 -14.37 4.18 -4.98
CA GLN A 175 -13.07 3.71 -4.52
C GLN A 175 -13.23 2.96 -3.19
N SER A 176 -12.37 1.98 -2.94
CA SER A 176 -12.44 1.19 -1.72
C SER A 176 -12.12 2.02 -0.49
N LEU A 177 -13.01 2.00 0.50
CA LEU A 177 -12.76 2.53 1.82
C LEU A 177 -12.28 1.37 2.71
N VAL A 178 -11.04 1.44 3.20
CA VAL A 178 -10.47 0.37 4.04
C VAL A 178 -10.79 0.59 5.52
N TRP A 179 -10.84 1.85 5.95
CA TRP A 179 -11.04 2.24 7.34
C TRP A 179 -12.37 1.72 7.89
N GLY A 180 -12.34 0.87 8.91
CA GLY A 180 -13.55 0.32 9.53
C GLY A 180 -14.18 -0.86 8.82
N ASP A 181 -13.60 -1.32 7.70
CA ASP A 181 -14.17 -2.42 6.91
C ASP A 181 -14.33 -3.69 7.75
N GLY A 182 -15.59 -4.13 7.88
CA GLY A 182 -15.97 -5.33 8.62
C GLY A 182 -15.88 -5.23 10.15
N GLU A 183 -15.70 -4.04 10.74
CA GLU A 183 -15.54 -3.87 12.20
C GLU A 183 -16.87 -3.81 12.97
N GLY A 184 -18.01 -3.82 12.28
CA GLY A 184 -19.35 -3.82 12.86
C GLY A 184 -19.93 -2.42 13.15
N ALA A 185 -21.20 -2.38 13.56
CA ALA A 185 -21.97 -1.14 13.75
C ALA A 185 -21.38 -0.17 14.81
N MET A 186 -20.65 -0.72 15.79
CA MET A 186 -20.07 0.07 16.89
C MET A 186 -18.75 0.73 16.53
N PHE A 187 -18.22 0.49 15.33
CA PHE A 187 -16.95 1.05 14.90
C PHE A 187 -16.94 2.59 14.95
N GLY A 188 -15.85 3.16 15.46
CA GLY A 188 -15.69 4.60 15.69
C GLY A 188 -16.32 5.12 17.00
N SER A 189 -17.01 4.27 17.77
CA SER A 189 -17.40 4.62 19.14
C SER A 189 -16.18 4.79 20.06
N LEU A 190 -16.32 5.59 21.12
CA LEU A 190 -15.26 5.78 22.12
C LEU A 190 -14.87 4.49 22.84
N SER A 191 -15.77 3.51 22.94
CA SER A 191 -15.44 2.18 23.45
C SER A 191 -14.49 1.44 22.52
N THR A 192 -14.81 1.38 21.23
CA THR A 192 -14.07 0.59 20.22
C THR A 192 -12.62 1.06 20.05
N CYS A 193 -12.35 2.35 20.25
CA CYS A 193 -10.98 2.87 20.10
C CYS A 193 -10.13 2.77 21.39
N ARG A 194 -10.72 2.38 22.53
CA ARG A 194 -10.04 2.35 23.85
C ARG A 194 -9.75 0.94 24.37
N ASP A 195 -10.48 -0.05 23.90
CA ASP A 195 -10.41 -1.43 24.40
C ASP A 195 -9.53 -2.37 23.57
N ASN A 196 -8.79 -1.82 22.58
CA ASN A 196 -8.01 -2.59 21.59
C ASN A 196 -8.84 -3.58 20.77
N SER A 197 -10.16 -3.39 20.67
CA SER A 197 -11.04 -4.27 19.87
C SER A 197 -10.86 -4.09 18.37
N SER A 198 -10.24 -2.99 17.92
CA SER A 198 -10.06 -2.67 16.52
C SER A 198 -8.60 -2.49 16.13
N SER A 199 -8.23 -3.07 14.99
CA SER A 199 -6.90 -2.95 14.38
C SER A 199 -6.61 -1.57 13.77
N PHE A 200 -7.64 -0.72 13.61
CA PHE A 200 -7.53 0.62 13.03
C PHE A 200 -7.07 1.68 14.03
N PHE A 201 -7.35 1.44 15.32
CA PHE A 201 -6.94 2.32 16.40
C PHE A 201 -5.67 1.79 17.06
N CYS A 202 -4.86 2.71 17.58
CA CYS A 202 -3.63 2.36 18.29
C CYS A 202 -3.69 2.85 19.74
N THR A 203 -3.06 2.14 20.65
CA THR A 203 -2.91 2.55 22.05
C THR A 203 -1.44 2.83 22.37
N GLY A 204 -1.18 3.86 23.18
CA GLY A 204 0.17 4.25 23.60
C GLY A 204 0.87 5.28 22.69
N SER A 205 2.20 5.25 22.72
CA SER A 205 3.12 6.10 21.95
C SER A 205 4.15 5.21 21.29
N GLY A 206 4.15 5.12 19.96
CA GLY A 206 5.05 4.24 19.23
C GLY A 206 4.93 4.38 17.73
N LEU A 207 5.94 3.85 17.03
CA LEU A 207 5.97 3.74 15.59
C LEU A 207 5.23 2.47 15.15
N GLY A 208 4.59 2.53 14.00
CA GLY A 208 3.79 1.44 13.47
C GLY A 208 3.45 1.66 12.01
N CYS A 209 2.36 1.05 11.57
CA CYS A 209 1.92 1.14 10.18
C CYS A 209 0.60 1.88 10.08
N HIS A 210 0.54 2.83 9.14
CA HIS A 210 -0.73 3.40 8.71
C HIS A 210 -1.65 2.27 8.21
N PHE A 211 -2.97 2.39 8.40
CA PHE A 211 -3.94 1.31 8.10
C PHE A 211 -3.96 0.85 6.63
N LEU A 212 -3.45 1.67 5.70
CA LEU A 212 -3.27 1.28 4.28
C LEU A 212 -1.97 0.53 4.02
N HIS A 213 -1.10 0.39 5.02
CA HIS A 213 0.23 -0.20 4.92
C HIS A 213 1.13 0.44 3.85
N LEU A 214 0.80 1.64 3.37
CA LEU A 214 1.64 2.40 2.45
C LEU A 214 2.75 3.14 3.21
N HIS A 215 2.47 3.53 4.46
CA HIS A 215 3.37 4.34 5.27
C HIS A 215 3.72 3.71 6.61
N LYS A 216 4.96 3.92 7.03
CA LYS A 216 5.32 3.96 8.45
C LYS A 216 4.62 5.15 9.11
N GLY A 217 4.16 4.97 10.34
CA GLY A 217 3.38 5.97 11.04
C GLY A 217 3.70 6.05 12.52
N GLU A 218 3.18 7.10 13.14
CA GLU A 218 3.24 7.32 14.59
C GLU A 218 1.82 7.31 15.15
N CYS A 219 1.64 6.67 16.30
CA CYS A 219 0.35 6.63 16.98
C CYS A 219 -0.02 8.01 17.52
N GLN A 220 -0.93 8.71 16.83
CA GLN A 220 -1.29 10.09 17.10
C GLN A 220 -2.80 10.28 17.18
N THR A 221 -3.22 11.31 17.92
CA THR A 221 -4.62 11.79 17.96
C THR A 221 -4.74 13.13 17.24
N ASP A 222 -5.96 13.57 16.97
CA ASP A 222 -6.27 14.96 16.69
C ASP A 222 -7.66 15.29 17.26
N ARG A 223 -8.10 16.54 17.08
CA ARG A 223 -9.37 17.01 17.63
C ARG A 223 -10.58 16.20 17.13
N TYR A 224 -10.58 15.77 15.87
CA TYR A 224 -11.66 15.01 15.21
C TYR A 224 -11.65 13.52 15.57
N LEU A 225 -10.64 13.04 16.29
CA LEU A 225 -10.60 11.67 16.79
C LEU A 225 -11.15 11.53 18.22
N GLU A 226 -11.60 12.61 18.86
CA GLU A 226 -12.15 12.61 20.23
C GLU A 226 -11.31 11.81 21.25
N GLY A 227 -9.99 11.92 21.15
CA GLY A 227 -9.04 11.22 22.02
C GLY A 227 -8.69 9.78 21.60
N CYS A 228 -9.39 9.23 20.59
CA CYS A 228 -8.92 8.05 19.88
C CYS A 228 -7.60 8.36 19.15
N ARG A 229 -6.82 7.32 18.85
CA ARG A 229 -5.53 7.45 18.16
C ARG A 229 -5.46 6.48 17.00
N MET A 230 -4.74 6.88 15.96
CA MET A 230 -4.42 6.02 14.82
C MET A 230 -2.96 6.27 14.41
N TYR A 231 -2.36 5.32 13.70
CA TYR A 231 -1.05 5.53 13.11
C TYR A 231 -1.16 6.50 11.93
N LYS A 232 -0.65 7.71 12.09
CA LYS A 232 -0.58 8.73 11.03
C LYS A 232 0.77 8.67 10.32
N PRO A 233 0.85 8.91 9.00
CA PRO A 233 2.12 8.83 8.28
C PRO A 233 3.20 9.75 8.86
N LEU A 234 4.44 9.26 8.96
CA LEU A 234 5.57 10.11 9.36
C LEU A 234 5.87 11.16 8.28
N LYS A 235 6.40 12.31 8.68
CA LYS A 235 6.69 13.43 7.77
C LYS A 235 7.73 13.11 6.69
N ASN A 236 8.76 12.33 7.04
CA ASN A 236 9.87 11.97 6.15
C ASN A 236 10.12 10.46 6.22
N GLY A 237 10.45 9.83 5.09
CA GLY A 237 10.85 8.42 5.05
C GLY A 237 9.72 7.44 5.41
N SER A 238 8.47 7.88 5.39
CA SER A 238 7.34 7.03 5.77
C SER A 238 6.93 6.10 4.65
N GLU A 239 7.04 6.55 3.40
CA GLU A 239 6.53 5.86 2.23
C GLU A 239 7.34 4.60 1.95
N CYS A 240 6.76 3.43 2.22
CA CYS A 240 7.43 2.16 1.94
C CYS A 240 7.63 1.93 0.44
N TRP A 241 6.87 2.64 -0.41
CA TRP A 241 6.94 2.45 -1.84
C TRP A 241 7.99 3.31 -2.57
N LYS A 242 8.54 4.32 -1.90
CA LYS A 242 9.55 5.21 -2.49
C LYS A 242 10.92 4.62 -2.27
N LYS A 243 11.58 4.17 -3.35
CA LYS A 243 12.95 3.66 -3.30
C LYS A 243 13.94 4.67 -2.72
N GLU A 244 13.70 5.97 -2.92
CA GLU A 244 14.49 7.07 -2.35
C GLU A 244 14.52 7.08 -0.81
N ASN A 245 13.53 6.46 -0.15
CA ASN A 245 13.47 6.33 1.30
C ASN A 245 14.39 5.23 1.84
N THR A 246 15.12 4.53 0.98
CA THR A 246 16.27 3.70 1.38
C THR A 246 17.33 4.64 1.98
N GLY A 247 17.28 4.86 3.30
CA GLY A 247 18.09 5.85 4.01
C GLY A 247 19.61 5.64 3.90
N LEU A 248 20.34 6.73 4.22
CA LEU A 248 21.79 6.85 4.30
C LEU A 248 22.43 5.69 5.09
N SER A 249 23.43 5.03 4.50
CA SER A 249 24.18 3.88 5.05
C SER A 249 23.40 2.56 5.20
N PRO A 250 23.33 1.75 4.13
CA PRO A 250 22.88 0.35 4.18
C PRO A 250 23.74 -0.60 5.04
N GLU A 251 24.77 -0.08 5.72
CA GLU A 251 25.61 -0.83 6.65
C GLU A 251 25.02 -0.88 8.07
N ASP A 252 23.95 -0.10 8.34
CA ASP A 252 23.33 0.05 9.66
C ASP A 252 21.85 -0.42 9.73
N ASP A 253 21.25 -0.92 8.63
CA ASP A 253 19.87 -1.43 8.68
C ASP A 253 19.81 -2.91 9.09
N ASP A 254 19.81 -3.12 10.41
CA ASP A 254 19.62 -4.44 11.01
C ASP A 254 18.18 -4.95 10.94
N SER A 255 17.21 -4.12 10.50
CA SER A 255 15.79 -4.48 10.42
C SER A 255 15.36 -5.06 9.07
N GLY A 256 16.25 -4.98 8.08
CA GLY A 256 16.10 -5.62 6.77
C GLY A 256 15.04 -4.99 5.86
N GLU A 257 14.83 -3.69 5.97
CA GLU A 257 13.81 -2.98 5.19
C GLU A 257 14.12 -3.03 3.69
N ILE A 258 13.07 -3.12 2.88
CA ILE A 258 13.14 -2.95 1.43
C ILE A 258 12.07 -1.95 1.01
N PHE A 259 12.46 -0.95 0.23
CA PHE A 259 11.57 0.06 -0.33
C PHE A 259 11.35 -0.17 -1.82
N GLY A 260 10.11 -0.07 -2.29
CA GLY A 260 9.76 -0.33 -3.69
C GLY A 260 8.26 -0.36 -3.92
N SER A 261 7.79 -0.30 -5.17
CA SER A 261 6.35 -0.24 -5.49
C SER A 261 5.52 -1.38 -4.88
N ASP A 262 6.14 -2.54 -4.68
CA ASP A 262 5.59 -3.73 -4.05
C ASP A 262 5.95 -3.84 -2.56
N SER A 263 6.46 -2.79 -1.92
CA SER A 263 6.69 -2.74 -0.48
C SER A 263 5.51 -2.14 0.28
N ARG A 264 5.28 -2.67 1.48
CA ARG A 264 4.25 -2.24 2.43
C ARG A 264 4.86 -2.19 3.83
N CYS A 265 4.22 -1.45 4.72
CA CYS A 265 4.58 -1.38 6.12
C CYS A 265 4.02 -2.60 6.87
N PHE A 266 4.86 -3.27 7.64
CA PHE A 266 4.53 -4.37 8.54
C PHE A 266 4.99 -4.01 9.95
N PHE A 267 4.26 -4.44 10.97
CA PHE A 267 4.79 -4.42 12.32
C PHE A 267 5.87 -5.50 12.44
N SER A 268 7.03 -5.15 12.96
CA SER A 268 8.20 -6.03 12.99
C SER A 268 9.10 -5.71 14.17
N SER A 269 9.61 -6.76 14.81
CA SER A 269 10.69 -6.70 15.80
C SER A 269 12.01 -7.27 15.26
N LEU A 270 12.12 -7.45 13.93
CA LEU A 270 13.27 -8.11 13.35
C LEU A 270 14.58 -7.36 13.60
N ILE A 271 15.60 -8.11 14.01
CA ILE A 271 16.99 -7.69 14.14
C ILE A 271 17.88 -8.76 13.54
N ARG A 272 18.86 -8.37 12.71
CA ARG A 272 19.79 -9.30 12.07
C ARG A 272 20.66 -10.02 13.12
N GLN A 273 20.73 -11.36 13.04
CA GLN A 273 21.43 -12.21 14.02
C GLN A 273 22.93 -11.91 14.20
N ASN A 274 23.60 -11.38 13.17
CA ASN A 274 25.03 -11.06 13.27
C ASN A 274 25.30 -9.81 14.13
N HIS A 275 24.29 -8.99 14.41
CA HIS A 275 24.39 -7.74 15.17
C HIS A 275 23.69 -7.81 16.54
N SER A 276 22.88 -8.84 16.80
CA SER A 276 22.17 -9.04 18.09
C SER A 276 23.11 -9.29 19.28
N GLN A 277 24.36 -9.70 19.03
CA GLN A 277 25.34 -10.03 20.08
C GLN A 277 26.09 -8.83 20.67
N PHE A 278 26.02 -7.63 20.06
CA PHE A 278 26.90 -6.52 20.44
C PHE A 278 26.27 -5.41 21.29
N ILE A 279 24.94 -5.29 21.39
CA ILE A 279 24.31 -4.20 22.15
C ILE A 279 22.95 -4.68 22.71
N GLY A 280 22.63 -4.33 23.96
CA GLY A 280 21.34 -4.59 24.61
C GLY A 280 20.15 -3.82 24.01
N PHE A 281 19.93 -3.94 22.69
CA PHE A 281 18.77 -3.40 22.00
C PHE A 281 17.52 -4.18 22.40
N SER A 282 16.59 -3.49 23.04
CA SER A 282 15.21 -3.95 23.19
C SER A 282 14.57 -3.96 21.81
N SER A 283 14.18 -5.14 21.30
CA SER A 283 13.50 -5.27 20.00
C SER A 283 12.07 -4.75 20.09
N SER A 284 11.89 -3.43 20.06
CA SER A 284 10.56 -2.80 19.99
C SER A 284 9.88 -3.19 18.68
N VAL A 285 8.61 -3.58 18.77
CA VAL A 285 7.79 -3.81 17.58
C VAL A 285 7.45 -2.45 16.99
N GLU A 286 7.86 -2.22 15.74
CA GLU A 286 7.68 -0.95 15.03
C GLU A 286 7.26 -1.20 13.58
N GLY A 287 6.81 -0.15 12.90
CA GLY A 287 6.52 -0.22 11.47
C GLY A 287 7.80 -0.28 10.62
N ARG A 288 7.93 -1.32 9.80
CA ARG A 288 9.06 -1.58 8.90
C ARG A 288 8.58 -1.90 7.48
N CYS A 289 9.33 -1.50 6.47
CA CYS A 289 8.94 -1.67 5.08
C CYS A 289 9.50 -2.97 4.50
N TYR A 290 8.63 -3.85 3.99
CA TYR A 290 9.03 -5.10 3.34
C TYR A 290 8.26 -5.30 2.04
N ARG A 291 8.86 -6.02 1.08
CA ARG A 291 8.18 -6.38 -0.16
C ARG A 291 7.06 -7.37 0.15
N HIS A 292 5.97 -7.28 -0.60
CA HIS A 292 4.83 -8.20 -0.52
C HIS A 292 4.35 -8.58 -1.92
N ARG A 293 3.81 -9.78 -2.05
CA ARG A 293 3.07 -10.21 -3.23
C ARG A 293 1.86 -11.05 -2.84
N CYS A 294 0.70 -10.68 -3.38
CA CYS A 294 -0.53 -11.41 -3.16
C CYS A 294 -0.54 -12.68 -4.02
N THR A 295 -0.70 -13.84 -3.39
CA THR A 295 -0.79 -15.15 -4.07
C THR A 295 -2.21 -15.71 -4.05
N GLY A 296 -3.14 -15.04 -3.34
CA GLY A 296 -4.57 -15.30 -3.34
C GLY A 296 -5.33 -14.33 -2.42
N PRO A 297 -6.66 -14.48 -2.26
CA PRO A 297 -7.49 -13.53 -1.50
C PRO A 297 -7.10 -13.37 -0.03
N ASN A 298 -6.56 -14.43 0.58
CA ASN A 298 -6.13 -14.45 1.99
C ASN A 298 -4.69 -14.97 2.14
N ARG A 299 -3.89 -14.88 1.07
CA ARG A 299 -2.54 -15.43 1.03
C ARG A 299 -1.61 -14.45 0.35
N TYR A 300 -0.51 -14.14 1.01
CA TYR A 300 0.56 -13.36 0.45
C TYR A 300 1.90 -13.80 1.01
N GLN A 301 2.92 -13.47 0.26
CA GLN A 301 4.31 -13.69 0.64
C GLN A 301 4.97 -12.36 0.85
N ILE A 302 5.93 -12.34 1.76
CA ILE A 302 6.79 -11.19 2.03
C ILE A 302 8.23 -11.52 1.70
N GLN A 303 9.02 -10.48 1.45
CA GLN A 303 10.45 -10.57 1.32
C GLN A 303 11.11 -9.47 2.15
N VAL A 304 12.07 -9.89 2.98
CA VAL A 304 12.95 -9.06 3.79
C VAL A 304 14.33 -9.05 3.13
N CYS A 305 15.11 -7.99 3.33
CA CYS A 305 16.46 -7.90 2.78
C CYS A 305 17.31 -9.12 3.19
N GLY A 306 17.84 -9.87 2.21
CA GLY A 306 18.62 -11.09 2.45
C GLY A 306 17.79 -12.36 2.69
N SER A 307 16.46 -12.31 2.59
CA SER A 307 15.58 -13.48 2.64
C SER A 307 15.04 -13.87 1.27
N GLY A 308 14.65 -15.13 1.12
CA GLY A 308 13.72 -15.54 0.06
C GLY A 308 12.31 -15.00 0.32
N TRP A 309 11.38 -15.32 -0.58
CA TRP A 309 9.94 -15.11 -0.34
C TRP A 309 9.46 -16.07 0.75
N VAL A 310 8.80 -15.53 1.77
CA VAL A 310 8.27 -16.28 2.91
C VAL A 310 6.76 -16.09 2.97
N ASP A 311 6.01 -17.17 3.22
CA ASP A 311 4.56 -17.07 3.44
C ASP A 311 4.27 -16.28 4.72
N CYS A 312 3.37 -15.31 4.61
CA CYS A 312 2.89 -14.51 5.75
C CYS A 312 1.40 -14.87 5.98
N PRO A 313 1.07 -15.61 7.05
CA PRO A 313 -0.32 -15.94 7.34
C PRO A 313 -1.09 -14.67 7.73
N ALA A 314 -2.17 -14.34 7.01
CA ALA A 314 -2.94 -13.11 7.26
C ALA A 314 -3.44 -13.03 8.72
N GLY A 315 -3.09 -11.96 9.43
CA GLY A 315 -3.39 -11.76 10.85
C GLY A 315 -2.53 -12.59 11.83
N GLY A 316 -1.57 -13.35 11.31
CA GLY A 316 -0.63 -14.15 12.11
C GLY A 316 0.76 -13.52 12.20
N THR A 317 1.76 -14.35 12.50
CA THR A 317 3.17 -13.94 12.56
C THR A 317 4.04 -14.87 11.72
N THR A 318 5.22 -14.40 11.34
CA THR A 318 6.21 -15.21 10.62
C THR A 318 7.63 -14.88 11.07
N GLU A 319 8.48 -15.91 11.12
CA GLU A 319 9.91 -15.81 11.43
C GLU A 319 10.72 -15.76 10.13
N ILE A 320 11.80 -14.99 10.13
CA ILE A 320 12.68 -14.85 8.96
C ILE A 320 14.06 -15.41 9.27
N LYS A 321 14.49 -16.39 8.49
CA LYS A 321 15.82 -16.98 8.61
C LYS A 321 16.91 -15.91 8.48
N GLY A 322 17.82 -15.85 9.45
CA GLY A 322 18.89 -14.84 9.52
C GLY A 322 18.56 -13.62 10.39
N TYR A 323 17.34 -13.56 10.92
CA TYR A 323 16.87 -12.52 11.83
C TYR A 323 16.35 -13.15 13.14
N GLU A 324 16.51 -12.43 14.24
CA GLU A 324 15.80 -12.63 15.51
C GLU A 324 14.55 -11.74 15.53
N GLY A 325 13.48 -12.20 16.17
CA GLY A 325 12.20 -11.48 16.26
C GLY A 325 11.14 -11.99 15.28
N LEU A 326 10.05 -11.23 15.14
CA LEU A 326 8.88 -11.63 14.37
C LEU A 326 8.42 -10.51 13.44
N ILE A 327 7.84 -10.89 12.30
CA ILE A 327 6.95 -10.03 11.51
C ILE A 327 5.51 -10.36 11.86
N PHE A 328 4.72 -9.34 12.11
CA PHE A 328 3.28 -9.43 12.30
C PHE A 328 2.58 -9.15 10.97
N CYS A 329 1.98 -10.19 10.42
CA CYS A 329 1.34 -10.19 9.12
C CYS A 329 0.00 -9.44 9.20
N PRO A 330 -0.20 -8.36 8.43
CA PRO A 330 -1.52 -7.74 8.24
C PRO A 330 -2.60 -8.77 7.91
N ASP A 331 -3.84 -8.44 8.26
CA ASP A 331 -4.97 -9.26 7.89
C ASP A 331 -5.21 -9.27 6.36
N ARG A 332 -6.27 -9.97 5.95
CA ARG A 332 -6.59 -10.18 4.54
C ARG A 332 -6.81 -8.90 3.73
N ARG A 333 -7.12 -7.76 4.38
CA ARG A 333 -7.39 -6.49 3.69
C ARG A 333 -6.21 -6.00 2.85
N LEU A 334 -4.97 -6.40 3.21
CA LEU A 334 -3.76 -6.06 2.44
C LEU A 334 -3.84 -6.46 0.96
N CYS A 335 -4.49 -7.59 0.65
CA CYS A 335 -4.61 -8.14 -0.70
C CYS A 335 -6.03 -8.08 -1.29
N LEU A 336 -7.00 -7.58 -0.52
CA LEU A 336 -8.39 -7.48 -0.95
C LEU A 336 -8.62 -6.29 -1.87
N TYR A 337 -7.95 -5.17 -1.59
CA TYR A 337 -8.22 -3.89 -2.23
C TYR A 337 -7.17 -3.53 -3.29
N LEU A 338 -7.43 -3.96 -4.53
CA LEU A 338 -6.51 -3.78 -5.66
C LEU A 338 -6.33 -2.32 -6.08
N ASP A 339 -7.25 -1.43 -5.71
CA ASP A 339 -7.17 0.02 -5.94
C ASP A 339 -6.39 0.76 -4.83
N ILE A 340 -5.87 0.05 -3.82
CA ILE A 340 -4.90 0.59 -2.85
C ILE A 340 -3.49 0.39 -3.41
N THR A 341 -3.13 1.26 -4.34
CA THR A 341 -1.77 1.31 -4.89
C THR A 341 -1.08 2.61 -4.51
N PRO A 342 0.25 2.60 -4.41
CA PRO A 342 1.01 3.84 -4.37
C PRO A 342 0.66 4.78 -5.54
N PRO A 343 0.81 6.11 -5.37
CA PRO A 343 0.73 7.03 -6.50
C PRO A 343 1.72 6.62 -7.59
N SER A 344 1.25 6.51 -8.83
CA SER A 344 2.13 6.25 -9.97
C SER A 344 3.03 7.47 -10.20
N THR A 345 4.34 7.27 -10.16
CA THR A 345 5.35 8.26 -10.60
C THR A 345 5.42 8.33 -12.13
N SER A 346 4.29 8.21 -12.82
CA SER A 346 4.25 8.48 -14.26
C SER A 346 4.26 10.00 -14.45
N ASN A 347 5.34 10.48 -15.06
CA ASN A 347 5.33 11.73 -15.79
C ASN A 347 4.02 11.81 -16.59
N VAL A 348 3.27 12.88 -16.40
CA VAL A 348 2.10 13.23 -17.20
C VAL A 348 2.57 13.35 -18.65
N SER A 349 2.55 12.23 -19.36
CA SER A 349 2.46 12.20 -20.80
C SER A 349 1.00 11.96 -21.10
N SER A 350 0.36 13.00 -21.61
CA SER A 350 -0.95 12.94 -22.24
C SER A 350 -0.98 11.77 -23.21
N SER A 351 -1.68 10.70 -22.84
CA SER A 351 -2.13 9.69 -23.78
C SER A 351 -3.64 9.58 -23.64
N GLU A 352 -4.30 10.07 -24.68
CA GLU A 352 -5.72 9.88 -24.95
C GLU A 352 -6.03 8.38 -24.86
N SER A 353 -6.94 8.01 -23.97
CA SER A 353 -7.47 6.65 -23.91
C SER A 353 -8.45 6.43 -25.06
N SER A 354 -7.91 5.94 -26.18
CA SER A 354 -8.73 5.30 -27.22
C SER A 354 -9.36 4.04 -26.65
N ALA A 355 -10.69 4.03 -26.59
CA ALA A 355 -11.51 2.87 -26.27
C ALA A 355 -11.21 1.68 -27.19
N GLN A 356 -10.90 0.51 -26.64
CA GLN A 356 -11.07 -0.78 -27.34
C GLN A 356 -11.49 -1.92 -26.39
N ASN A 357 -12.74 -2.33 -26.58
CA ASN A 357 -13.32 -3.69 -26.58
C ASN A 357 -12.69 -4.79 -25.71
N VAL A 358 -13.37 -5.09 -24.60
CA VAL A 358 -13.22 -6.30 -23.80
C VAL A 358 -14.00 -7.45 -24.46
N SER A 359 -13.31 -8.53 -24.82
CA SER A 359 -13.93 -9.81 -25.26
C SER A 359 -13.80 -10.86 -24.15
N TRP A 360 -14.94 -11.32 -23.66
CA TRP A 360 -15.09 -12.34 -22.63
C TRP A 360 -14.78 -13.75 -23.18
N SER A 361 -14.09 -14.59 -22.39
CA SER A 361 -13.97 -16.04 -22.65
C SER A 361 -14.39 -16.84 -21.40
N PRO A 362 -15.14 -17.96 -21.54
CA PRO A 362 -15.68 -18.70 -20.41
C PRO A 362 -14.76 -19.84 -19.90
N LEU A 363 -14.86 -20.08 -18.60
CA LEU A 363 -14.21 -21.15 -17.83
C LEU A 363 -14.72 -22.56 -18.20
N ARG A 364 -13.84 -23.57 -18.10
CA ARG A 364 -14.21 -24.99 -17.94
C ARG A 364 -13.24 -25.73 -17.00
N PRO A 365 -13.65 -26.88 -16.41
CA PRO A 365 -13.19 -27.34 -15.09
C PRO A 365 -12.29 -28.60 -15.08
N SER A 366 -11.66 -28.80 -13.92
CA SER A 366 -11.10 -29.98 -13.23
C SER A 366 -10.98 -31.34 -13.94
N THR A 367 -9.85 -32.03 -13.72
CA THR A 367 -9.80 -33.42 -13.18
C THR A 367 -8.43 -33.76 -12.57
N GLU A 368 -8.45 -34.52 -11.47
CA GLU A 368 -7.32 -35.15 -10.77
C GLU A 368 -6.79 -36.39 -11.52
N SER A 369 -5.55 -36.79 -11.25
CA SER A 369 -5.20 -38.20 -10.98
C SER A 369 -3.81 -38.37 -10.36
N THR A 370 -3.79 -39.17 -9.31
CA THR A 370 -2.66 -39.73 -8.54
C THR A 370 -1.96 -40.88 -9.26
N VAL A 371 -0.63 -41.03 -9.13
CA VAL A 371 0.03 -42.34 -8.94
C VAL A 371 1.34 -42.17 -8.13
N ALA A 372 1.50 -42.97 -7.09
CA ALA A 372 2.69 -43.10 -6.25
C ALA A 372 3.72 -44.06 -6.88
N THR A 373 5.03 -43.93 -6.53
CA THR A 373 5.86 -45.04 -5.99
C THR A 373 7.32 -44.63 -5.75
N SER A 374 7.67 -44.54 -4.46
CA SER A 374 8.81 -45.09 -3.71
C SER A 374 10.21 -45.39 -4.30
N LEU A 375 11.21 -45.00 -3.48
CA LEU A 375 12.54 -45.59 -3.17
C LEU A 375 13.78 -45.22 -4.00
N CYS A 376 14.70 -44.47 -3.37
CA CYS A 376 16.04 -45.01 -3.06
C CYS A 376 16.80 -44.21 -1.99
N PHE A 377 17.20 -44.91 -0.93
CA PHE A 377 17.83 -44.41 0.30
C PHE A 377 19.34 -44.12 0.17
N THR A 378 19.84 -43.89 -1.04
CA THR A 378 21.27 -43.65 -1.33
C THR A 378 21.59 -42.22 -1.77
N ALA A 379 20.56 -41.38 -1.99
CA ALA A 379 20.74 -39.99 -2.42
C ALA A 379 21.15 -39.02 -1.30
N ALA A 380 20.89 -39.34 -0.03
CA ALA A 380 21.03 -38.40 1.08
C ALA A 380 22.50 -38.03 1.41
N VAL A 381 23.46 -38.91 1.14
CA VAL A 381 24.89 -38.62 1.39
C VAL A 381 25.53 -37.90 0.20
N CYS A 382 25.05 -38.13 -1.03
CA CYS A 382 25.48 -37.34 -2.20
C CYS A 382 24.82 -35.95 -2.25
N LEU A 383 23.59 -35.79 -1.74
CA LEU A 383 22.94 -34.48 -1.66
C LEU A 383 23.68 -33.52 -0.73
N LEU A 384 24.28 -33.99 0.37
CA LEU A 384 25.04 -33.13 1.29
C LEU A 384 26.37 -32.63 0.68
N ALA A 385 27.02 -33.41 -0.19
CA ALA A 385 28.19 -32.96 -0.94
C ALA A 385 27.82 -32.02 -2.11
N ALA A 386 26.67 -32.25 -2.77
CA ALA A 386 26.13 -31.34 -3.78
C ALA A 386 25.59 -30.02 -3.17
N LEU A 387 25.08 -30.05 -1.94
CA LEU A 387 24.59 -28.86 -1.22
C LEU A 387 25.71 -27.88 -0.82
N MET A 388 26.98 -28.29 -0.87
CA MET A 388 28.12 -27.37 -0.68
C MET A 388 28.65 -26.75 -1.99
N VAL A 389 28.14 -27.14 -3.17
CA VAL A 389 28.72 -26.73 -4.47
C VAL A 389 27.81 -25.85 -5.33
N PHE A 390 26.54 -25.64 -4.99
CA PHE A 390 25.63 -24.90 -5.89
C PHE A 390 24.87 -23.78 -5.19
N TYR A 391 25.58 -22.69 -4.85
CA TYR A 391 24.98 -21.50 -4.26
C TYR A 391 24.73 -20.41 -5.31
N ARG A 392 23.56 -20.46 -5.96
CA ARG A 392 23.02 -19.34 -6.75
C ARG A 392 22.41 -18.34 -5.78
N LYS A 393 23.11 -17.24 -5.45
CA LYS A 393 22.52 -16.13 -4.67
C LYS A 393 21.83 -15.16 -5.63
N ARG A 394 20.59 -14.79 -5.30
CA ARG A 394 19.86 -13.68 -5.93
C ARG A 394 19.81 -12.59 -4.87
N CYS A 395 20.32 -11.41 -5.18
CA CYS A 395 20.48 -10.34 -4.20
C CYS A 395 19.44 -9.23 -4.42
N SER A 396 18.80 -8.79 -3.35
CA SER A 396 17.70 -7.81 -3.40
C SER A 396 18.00 -6.47 -2.71
N CYS A 397 19.16 -6.32 -2.05
CA CYS A 397 19.53 -5.12 -1.30
C CYS A 397 21.06 -5.04 -1.08
N LYS A 398 21.58 -3.84 -0.82
CA LYS A 398 23.01 -3.60 -0.62
C LYS A 398 23.60 -4.36 0.57
N ALA A 399 22.89 -4.45 1.71
CA ALA A 399 23.39 -5.16 2.88
C ALA A 399 23.64 -6.65 2.59
N GLU A 400 22.74 -7.29 1.84
CA GLU A 400 22.94 -8.66 1.36
C GLU A 400 24.13 -8.73 0.41
N PHE A 401 24.24 -7.82 -0.56
CA PHE A 401 25.37 -7.78 -1.50
C PHE A 401 26.71 -7.72 -0.76
N GLN A 402 26.86 -6.84 0.23
CA GLN A 402 28.08 -6.70 1.02
C GLN A 402 28.36 -7.92 1.91
N SER A 403 27.33 -8.51 2.53
CA SER A 403 27.47 -9.76 3.29
C SER A 403 27.95 -10.90 2.39
N ILE A 404 27.42 -11.03 1.17
CA ILE A 404 27.90 -12.03 0.20
C ILE A 404 29.37 -11.83 -0.13
N LEU A 405 29.80 -10.59 -0.39
CA LEU A 405 31.20 -10.28 -0.67
C LEU A 405 32.12 -10.58 0.53
N LYS A 406 31.66 -10.35 1.76
CA LYS A 406 32.41 -10.63 2.99
C LYS A 406 32.51 -12.12 3.28
N GLU A 407 31.39 -12.84 3.17
CA GLU A 407 31.29 -14.30 3.39
C GLU A 407 32.02 -15.11 2.32
N ALA A 408 32.17 -14.56 1.12
CA ALA A 408 32.94 -15.18 0.04
C ALA A 408 34.41 -15.44 0.43
N GLY A 409 34.97 -14.62 1.33
CA GLY A 409 36.38 -14.70 1.71
C GLY A 409 37.30 -14.63 0.48
N GLY A 410 38.14 -15.66 0.32
CA GLY A 410 39.08 -15.79 -0.81
C GLY A 410 38.45 -16.26 -2.12
N LYS A 411 37.17 -16.60 -2.16
CA LYS A 411 36.50 -17.05 -3.39
C LYS A 411 36.26 -15.88 -4.33
N LEU A 412 36.33 -16.15 -5.64
CA LEU A 412 35.91 -15.18 -6.65
C LEU A 412 34.38 -15.05 -6.62
N VAL A 413 33.86 -13.83 -6.66
CA VAL A 413 32.44 -13.53 -6.83
C VAL A 413 32.24 -12.86 -8.18
N VAL A 414 31.41 -13.43 -9.03
CA VAL A 414 31.05 -12.87 -10.34
C VAL A 414 29.59 -12.45 -10.31
N VAL A 415 29.33 -11.17 -10.62
CA VAL A 415 28.02 -10.55 -10.49
C VAL A 415 27.48 -10.18 -11.87
N ASP A 416 26.35 -10.75 -12.28
CA ASP A 416 25.56 -10.36 -13.46
C ASP A 416 24.52 -9.31 -13.07
N PHE A 417 24.76 -8.04 -13.43
CA PHE A 417 23.78 -6.96 -13.33
C PHE A 417 22.88 -6.97 -14.55
N THR A 418 21.60 -7.29 -14.34
CA THR A 418 20.65 -7.72 -15.36
C THR A 418 19.32 -6.96 -15.26
N ALA A 419 18.43 -7.14 -16.23
CA ALA A 419 17.05 -6.63 -16.14
C ALA A 419 16.08 -7.53 -16.93
N THR A 420 14.84 -7.65 -16.46
CA THR A 420 13.81 -8.50 -17.13
C THR A 420 13.42 -8.01 -18.53
N TRP A 421 13.58 -6.72 -18.81
CA TRP A 421 13.28 -6.10 -20.11
C TRP A 421 14.49 -6.06 -21.06
N CYS A 422 15.69 -6.39 -20.58
CA CYS A 422 16.92 -6.31 -21.36
C CYS A 422 17.10 -7.54 -22.28
N GLY A 423 17.00 -7.34 -23.59
CA GLY A 423 17.19 -8.39 -24.60
C GLY A 423 18.56 -9.09 -24.53
N PRO A 424 19.70 -8.36 -24.55
CA PRO A 424 21.03 -8.95 -24.42
C PRO A 424 21.23 -9.74 -23.10
N CYS A 425 20.59 -9.31 -22.02
CA CYS A 425 20.62 -10.00 -20.73
C CYS A 425 19.96 -11.38 -20.81
N LYS A 426 18.83 -11.49 -21.53
CA LYS A 426 18.17 -12.78 -21.79
C LYS A 426 19.04 -13.70 -22.66
N GLN A 427 19.86 -13.14 -23.55
CA GLN A 427 20.75 -13.92 -24.41
C GLN A 427 21.95 -14.51 -23.65
N ILE A 428 22.63 -13.71 -22.82
CA ILE A 428 23.81 -14.20 -22.07
C ILE A 428 23.46 -14.95 -20.78
N GLY A 429 22.26 -14.72 -20.22
CA GLY A 429 21.81 -15.34 -18.98
C GLY A 429 21.98 -16.87 -18.93
N PRO A 430 21.56 -17.63 -19.97
CA PRO A 430 21.77 -19.08 -20.03
C PRO A 430 23.25 -19.50 -20.01
N GLU A 431 24.15 -18.73 -20.62
CA GLU A 431 25.58 -19.03 -20.61
C GLU A 431 26.19 -18.74 -19.23
N PHE A 432 25.80 -17.63 -18.60
CA PHE A 432 26.19 -17.34 -17.22
C PHE A 432 25.75 -18.46 -16.26
N GLU A 433 24.51 -18.97 -16.44
CA GLU A 433 24.00 -20.11 -15.68
C GLU A 433 24.80 -21.39 -15.96
N LYS A 434 25.10 -21.68 -17.23
CA LYS A 434 25.91 -22.84 -17.61
C LYS A 434 27.31 -22.79 -17.00
N LEU A 435 27.99 -21.64 -17.06
CA LEU A 435 29.31 -21.44 -16.45
C LEU A 435 29.29 -21.66 -14.93
N SER A 436 28.20 -21.27 -14.26
CA SER A 436 28.03 -21.50 -12.82
C SER A 436 27.88 -22.96 -12.43
N GLN A 437 27.54 -23.83 -13.38
CA GLN A 437 27.33 -25.27 -13.16
C GLN A 437 28.57 -26.11 -13.50
N LEU A 438 29.60 -25.51 -14.11
CA LEU A 438 30.81 -26.23 -14.51
C LEU A 438 31.68 -26.60 -13.29
N PRO A 439 32.16 -27.86 -13.17
CA PRO A 439 32.95 -28.32 -12.02
C PRO A 439 34.20 -27.48 -11.74
N GLU A 440 34.84 -26.97 -12.79
CA GLU A 440 36.03 -26.11 -12.70
C GLU A 440 35.76 -24.73 -12.08
N ASN A 441 34.48 -24.35 -11.94
CA ASN A 441 34.03 -23.10 -11.32
C ASN A 441 33.37 -23.32 -9.95
N SER A 442 33.48 -24.53 -9.38
CA SER A 442 32.92 -24.89 -8.07
C SER A 442 33.40 -24.02 -6.90
N ASN A 443 34.54 -23.32 -7.05
CA ASN A 443 35.07 -22.37 -6.06
C ASN A 443 34.74 -20.90 -6.39
N VAL A 444 33.84 -20.64 -7.32
CA VAL A 444 33.38 -19.31 -7.71
C VAL A 444 31.93 -19.11 -7.30
N ILE A 445 31.60 -17.94 -6.76
CA ILE A 445 30.23 -17.56 -6.41
C ILE A 445 29.65 -16.76 -7.58
N PHE A 446 28.55 -17.25 -8.14
CA PHE A 446 27.81 -16.55 -9.19
C PHE A 446 26.59 -15.85 -8.58
N LEU A 447 26.54 -14.54 -8.72
CA LEU A 447 25.50 -13.67 -8.19
C LEU A 447 24.76 -13.00 -9.35
N LYS A 448 23.43 -12.95 -9.28
CA LYS A 448 22.60 -12.20 -10.23
C LYS A 448 21.87 -11.09 -9.49
N VAL A 449 21.98 -9.87 -10.01
CA VAL A 449 21.37 -8.67 -9.45
C VAL A 449 20.48 -8.06 -10.52
N ASP A 450 19.17 -8.07 -10.27
CA ASP A 450 18.22 -7.36 -11.13
C ASP A 450 18.22 -5.88 -10.74
N VAL A 451 18.57 -5.00 -11.68
CA VAL A 451 18.72 -3.57 -11.41
C VAL A 451 17.40 -2.89 -11.09
N ASP A 452 16.27 -3.47 -11.50
CA ASP A 452 14.93 -2.96 -11.16
C ASP A 452 14.54 -3.38 -9.74
N GLU A 453 14.93 -4.59 -9.32
CA GLU A 453 14.64 -5.16 -7.98
C GLU A 453 15.60 -4.65 -6.89
N ALA A 454 16.87 -4.40 -7.23
CA ALA A 454 17.96 -4.07 -6.30
C ALA A 454 18.70 -2.78 -6.72
N GLU A 455 17.94 -1.70 -6.87
CA GLU A 455 18.43 -0.44 -7.43
C GLU A 455 19.50 0.23 -6.53
N ASP A 456 19.41 0.03 -5.21
CA ASP A 456 20.40 0.46 -4.23
C ASP A 456 21.77 -0.20 -4.47
N VAL A 457 21.79 -1.51 -4.76
CA VAL A 457 23.00 -2.25 -5.17
C VAL A 457 23.54 -1.69 -6.48
N SER A 458 22.65 -1.49 -7.47
CA SER A 458 23.04 -1.00 -8.80
C SER A 458 23.65 0.41 -8.74
N SER A 459 23.08 1.29 -7.93
CA SER A 459 23.57 2.65 -7.68
C SER A 459 24.90 2.63 -6.95
N HIS A 460 25.02 1.81 -5.90
CA HIS A 460 26.26 1.62 -5.16
C HIS A 460 27.40 1.08 -6.04
N CYS A 461 27.07 0.19 -6.98
CA CYS A 461 28.04 -0.40 -7.91
C CYS A 461 28.32 0.48 -9.13
N GLY A 462 27.57 1.58 -9.33
CA GLY A 462 27.72 2.51 -10.45
C GLY A 462 27.31 1.91 -11.79
N ILE A 463 26.27 1.08 -11.82
CA ILE A 463 25.79 0.40 -13.03
C ILE A 463 25.08 1.40 -13.95
N LYS A 464 25.46 1.42 -15.23
CA LYS A 464 24.91 2.35 -16.24
C LYS A 464 24.27 1.65 -17.44
N SER A 465 24.49 0.35 -17.59
CA SER A 465 24.04 -0.44 -18.74
C SER A 465 23.97 -1.91 -18.37
N MET A 466 23.07 -2.66 -19.01
CA MET A 466 22.88 -4.08 -18.75
C MET A 466 23.07 -4.89 -20.05
N PRO A 467 23.63 -6.11 -19.98
CA PRO A 467 24.23 -6.70 -18.79
C PRO A 467 25.58 -6.05 -18.46
N THR A 468 25.92 -5.96 -17.17
CA THR A 468 27.28 -5.61 -16.72
C THR A 468 27.77 -6.68 -15.75
N PHE A 469 29.01 -7.11 -15.93
CA PHE A 469 29.62 -8.15 -15.11
C PHE A 469 30.71 -7.56 -14.23
N HIS A 470 30.61 -7.75 -12.92
CA HIS A 470 31.67 -7.39 -11.99
C HIS A 470 32.32 -8.63 -11.41
N PHE A 471 33.63 -8.55 -11.15
CA PHE A 471 34.44 -9.60 -10.54
C PHE A 471 35.00 -9.07 -9.22
N TYR A 472 34.76 -9.77 -8.13
CA TYR A 472 35.24 -9.41 -6.80
C TYR A 472 36.03 -10.56 -6.16
N LYS A 473 37.05 -10.24 -5.38
CA LYS A 473 37.79 -11.20 -4.54
C LYS A 473 38.23 -10.49 -3.27
N ASN A 474 38.05 -11.12 -2.10
CA ASN A 474 38.29 -10.49 -0.80
C ASN A 474 37.59 -9.12 -0.64
N GLY A 475 36.35 -9.00 -1.13
CA GLY A 475 35.57 -7.76 -1.09
C GLY A 475 36.00 -6.65 -2.07
N ALA A 476 37.15 -6.78 -2.75
CA ALA A 476 37.64 -5.78 -3.69
C ALA A 476 37.19 -6.09 -5.13
N LYS A 477 36.76 -5.07 -5.88
CA LYS A 477 36.42 -5.19 -7.31
C LYS A 477 37.69 -5.30 -8.15
N LEU A 478 37.90 -6.46 -8.77
CA LEU A 478 39.05 -6.75 -9.63
C LEU A 478 38.84 -6.30 -11.07
N HIS A 479 37.63 -6.50 -11.59
CA HIS A 479 37.32 -6.24 -12.99
C HIS A 479 35.84 -5.92 -13.21
N THR A 480 35.56 -5.22 -14.31
CA THR A 480 34.21 -4.94 -14.79
C THR A 480 34.20 -4.90 -16.32
N PHE A 481 33.15 -5.42 -16.92
CA PHE A 481 32.85 -5.18 -18.34
C PHE A 481 31.33 -5.17 -18.58
N SER A 482 30.90 -4.48 -19.62
CA SER A 482 29.49 -4.38 -20.01
C SER A 482 29.25 -5.02 -21.38
N GLY A 483 28.05 -5.57 -21.58
CA GLY A 483 27.61 -6.19 -22.82
C GLY A 483 27.52 -7.72 -22.76
N ALA A 484 26.66 -8.28 -23.61
CA ALA A 484 26.44 -9.72 -23.73
C ALA A 484 27.58 -10.38 -24.54
N ASN A 485 28.75 -10.54 -23.92
CA ASN A 485 29.92 -11.20 -24.52
C ASN A 485 30.31 -12.48 -23.77
N PRO A 486 29.85 -13.67 -24.22
CA PRO A 486 30.18 -14.97 -23.63
C PRO A 486 31.70 -15.27 -23.57
N ALA A 487 32.44 -14.89 -24.60
CA ALA A 487 33.89 -15.15 -24.67
C ALA A 487 34.64 -14.34 -23.62
N ALA A 488 34.32 -13.04 -23.49
CA ALA A 488 34.91 -12.18 -22.47
C ALA A 488 34.53 -12.63 -21.05
N LEU A 489 33.30 -13.14 -20.85
CA LEU A 489 32.87 -13.70 -19.58
C LEU A 489 33.73 -14.92 -19.18
N ALA A 490 33.90 -15.88 -20.09
CA ALA A 490 34.69 -17.09 -19.85
C ALA A 490 36.19 -16.79 -19.67
N GLU A 491 36.76 -15.88 -20.48
CA GLU A 491 38.17 -15.46 -20.38
C GLU A 491 38.47 -14.81 -19.03
N ASN A 492 37.64 -13.85 -18.61
CA ASN A 492 37.82 -13.18 -17.32
C ASN A 492 37.61 -14.13 -16.14
N LEU A 493 36.65 -15.06 -16.25
CA LEU A 493 36.46 -16.11 -15.25
C LEU A 493 37.71 -16.97 -15.08
N ALA A 494 38.32 -17.42 -16.19
CA ALA A 494 39.55 -18.21 -16.17
C ALA A 494 40.75 -17.43 -15.62
N LYS A 495 40.81 -16.11 -15.88
CA LYS A 495 41.88 -15.21 -15.44
C LYS A 495 41.86 -14.90 -13.95
N TYR A 496 40.68 -14.70 -13.37
CA TYR A 496 40.53 -14.19 -11.99
C TYR A 496 40.19 -15.27 -10.94
N ARG A 497 39.87 -16.50 -11.35
CA ARG A 497 39.53 -17.60 -10.43
C ARG A 497 40.64 -17.90 -9.43
#